data_AF-A0A949UGA1-F1
#
_entry.id   AF-A0A949UGA1-F1
#
_cell.length_a   1.000
_cell.length_b   1.000
_cell.length_c   1.000
_cell.angle_alpha   90.00
_cell.angle_beta   90.00
_cell.angle_gamma   90.00
#
_symmetry.space_group_name_H-M   'P 1'
#
loop_
_entity.id
_entity.type
_entity.pdbx_description
1 polymer ?
#
loop_
_entity_poly.entity_id
_entity_poly.type
_entity_poly.pdbx_seq_one_letter_code
_entity_poly.pdbx_strand_id
1 'polypeptide(L)'
;MHETRTSSVNGERSLASIIAEIREELKELVNTRVSMFRSELRETTAALKAGIPMLMIAAVFLATAYLLLTAALVAVVSVTFAGSPYAWFYSFLIVGFVWLMIGGIAGILALHRFREHGFFPKRTVEVLKADKAWIQNELRGSV
;
A
#
# COMPACT_ATOMS: atom_id res chain seq x y z
N MET A 1 -39.98 -66.27 14.17
CA MET A 1 -39.83 -65.14 15.10
C MET A 1 -39.13 -64.02 14.35
N HIS A 2 -39.83 -62.90 14.13
CA HIS A 2 -39.33 -61.74 13.41
C HIS A 2 -38.56 -60.83 14.39
N GLU A 3 -37.26 -60.62 14.17
CA GLU A 3 -36.52 -59.51 14.76
C GLU A 3 -36.20 -58.49 13.67
N THR A 4 -37.15 -57.59 13.44
CA THR A 4 -36.89 -56.29 12.83
C THR A 4 -36.13 -55.45 13.86
N ARG A 5 -34.80 -55.43 13.77
CA ARG A 5 -34.00 -54.40 14.43
C ARG A 5 -34.29 -53.07 13.75
N THR A 6 -35.08 -52.26 14.45
CA THR A 6 -35.41 -50.87 14.13
C THR A 6 -34.13 -50.05 13.98
N SER A 7 -33.76 -49.82 12.73
CA SER A 7 -32.67 -48.92 12.34
C SER A 7 -33.28 -47.53 12.09
N SER A 8 -33.48 -46.72 13.13
CA SER A 8 -34.14 -45.42 12.92
C SER A 8 -33.84 -44.29 13.91
N VAL A 9 -32.66 -44.23 14.56
CA VAL A 9 -32.32 -43.07 15.45
C VAL A 9 -30.90 -42.48 15.25
N ASN A 10 -30.05 -43.01 14.35
CA ASN A 10 -28.65 -42.54 14.22
C ASN A 10 -28.30 -41.74 12.94
N GLY A 11 -29.22 -41.58 11.98
CA GLY A 11 -28.95 -40.85 10.73
C GLY A 11 -28.81 -39.33 10.91
N GLU A 12 -29.62 -38.75 11.80
CA GLU A 12 -29.60 -37.31 12.07
C GLU A 12 -28.34 -36.88 12.84
N ARG A 13 -27.78 -37.78 13.67
CA ARG A 13 -26.55 -37.52 14.43
C ARG A 13 -25.29 -37.65 13.56
N SER A 14 -25.32 -38.50 12.54
CA SER A 14 -24.21 -38.71 11.59
C SER A 14 -24.07 -37.56 10.57
N LEU A 15 -25.17 -37.02 10.05
CA LEU A 15 -25.11 -35.83 9.19
C LEU A 15 -24.66 -34.60 9.98
N ALA A 16 -25.15 -34.44 11.21
CA ALA A 16 -24.71 -33.38 12.10
C ALA A 16 -23.21 -33.50 12.47
N SER A 17 -22.69 -34.73 12.64
CA SER A 17 -21.26 -34.94 12.94
C SER A 17 -20.35 -34.65 11.74
N ILE A 18 -20.76 -35.02 10.51
CA ILE A 18 -19.99 -34.72 9.29
C ILE A 18 -19.95 -33.20 9.04
N ILE A 19 -21.06 -32.50 9.26
CA ILE A 19 -21.11 -31.04 9.14
C ILE A 19 -20.22 -30.38 10.21
N ALA A 20 -20.17 -30.93 11.43
CA ALA A 20 -19.28 -30.45 12.48
C ALA A 20 -17.79 -30.66 12.15
N GLU A 21 -17.45 -31.78 11.52
CA GLU A 21 -16.08 -32.13 11.09
C GLU A 21 -15.61 -31.20 9.96
N ILE A 22 -16.43 -31.00 8.92
CA ILE A 22 -16.14 -30.07 7.82
C ILE A 22 -15.94 -28.63 8.34
N ARG A 23 -16.75 -28.20 9.33
CA ARG A 23 -16.59 -26.88 9.94
C ARG A 23 -15.25 -26.74 10.66
N GLU A 24 -14.78 -27.79 11.34
CA GLU A 24 -13.51 -27.77 12.04
C GLU A 24 -12.33 -27.77 11.06
N GLU A 25 -12.40 -28.56 9.98
CA GLU A 25 -11.41 -28.55 8.90
C GLU A 25 -11.31 -27.18 8.20
N LEU A 26 -12.45 -26.55 7.90
CA LEU A 26 -12.47 -25.20 7.32
C LEU A 26 -11.85 -24.16 8.24
N LYS A 27 -12.11 -24.27 9.55
CA LYS A 27 -11.52 -23.38 10.56
C LYS A 27 -10.00 -23.57 10.65
N GLU A 28 -9.53 -24.81 10.56
CA GLU A 28 -8.10 -25.13 10.52
C GLU A 28 -7.42 -24.57 9.25
N LEU A 29 -8.06 -24.69 8.09
CA LEU A 29 -7.57 -24.12 6.83
C LEU A 29 -7.48 -22.58 6.87
N VAL A 30 -8.53 -21.92 7.40
CA VAL A 30 -8.54 -20.46 7.54
C VAL A 30 -7.45 -20.00 8.51
N ASN A 31 -7.32 -20.66 9.67
CA ASN A 31 -6.27 -20.34 10.63
C ASN A 31 -4.87 -20.51 10.03
N THR A 32 -4.67 -21.57 9.23
CA THR A 32 -3.42 -21.81 8.51
C THR A 32 -3.13 -20.73 7.48
N ARG A 33 -4.12 -20.33 6.66
CA ARG A 33 -3.93 -19.29 5.65
C ARG A 33 -3.69 -17.92 6.29
N VAL A 34 -4.34 -17.62 7.41
CA VAL A 34 -4.09 -16.40 8.19
C VAL A 34 -2.71 -16.42 8.83
N SER A 35 -2.25 -17.55 9.36
CA SER A 35 -0.91 -17.66 9.96
C SER A 35 0.18 -17.49 8.91
N MET A 36 0.02 -18.10 7.72
CA MET A 36 0.91 -17.95 6.57
C MET A 36 0.92 -16.52 6.02
N PHE A 37 -0.25 -15.90 5.84
CA PHE A 37 -0.33 -14.50 5.44
C PHE A 37 0.34 -13.57 6.45
N ARG A 38 0.17 -13.84 7.75
CA ARG A 38 0.81 -13.08 8.81
C ARG A 38 2.33 -13.27 8.83
N SER A 39 2.84 -14.45 8.50
CA SER A 39 4.29 -14.68 8.37
C SER A 39 4.86 -13.97 7.14
N GLU A 40 4.17 -14.00 6.00
CA GLU A 40 4.60 -13.31 4.77
C GLU A 40 4.60 -11.78 4.95
N LEU A 41 3.60 -11.22 5.63
CA LEU A 41 3.60 -9.81 6.04
C LEU A 41 4.75 -9.49 6.99
N ARG A 42 5.07 -10.37 7.94
CA ARG A 42 6.20 -10.19 8.86
C ARG A 42 7.53 -10.24 8.12
N GLU A 43 7.69 -11.11 7.15
CA GLU A 43 8.89 -11.23 6.34
C GLU A 43 9.06 -10.01 5.43
N THR A 44 8.00 -9.57 4.77
CA THR A 44 7.99 -8.33 3.96
C THR A 44 8.33 -7.11 4.82
N THR A 45 7.74 -6.99 6.00
CA THR A 45 8.03 -5.88 6.92
C THR A 45 9.42 -5.98 7.55
N ALA A 46 9.94 -7.18 7.78
CA ALA A 46 11.30 -7.40 8.27
C ALA A 46 12.34 -7.03 7.21
N ALA A 47 12.12 -7.41 5.95
CA ALA A 47 12.95 -7.01 4.82
C ALA A 47 12.95 -5.49 4.64
N LEU A 48 11.78 -4.84 4.75
CA LEU A 48 11.68 -3.37 4.78
C LEU A 48 12.49 -2.78 5.94
N LYS A 49 12.30 -3.30 7.16
CA LYS A 49 13.01 -2.82 8.36
C LYS A 49 14.53 -2.95 8.24
N ALA A 50 15.02 -4.02 7.65
CA ALA A 50 16.45 -4.22 7.41
C ALA A 50 17.00 -3.21 6.38
N GLY A 51 16.19 -2.83 5.38
CA GLY A 51 16.57 -1.85 4.35
C GLY A 51 16.46 -0.39 4.79
N ILE A 52 15.57 -0.05 5.75
CA ILE A 52 15.36 1.32 6.24
C ILE A 52 16.66 2.04 6.66
N PRO A 53 17.55 1.48 7.51
CA PRO A 53 18.75 2.21 7.94
C PRO A 53 19.68 2.52 6.75
N MET A 54 19.82 1.59 5.80
CA MET A 54 20.63 1.82 4.60
C MET A 54 20.01 2.90 3.70
N LEU A 55 18.68 2.90 3.55
CA LEU A 55 17.95 3.94 2.83
C LEU A 55 18.07 5.31 3.50
N MET A 56 18.05 5.38 4.83
CA MET A 56 18.24 6.63 5.57
C MET A 56 19.64 7.19 5.34
N ILE A 57 20.68 6.35 5.40
CA ILE A 57 22.05 6.76 5.08
C ILE A 57 22.13 7.26 3.63
N ALA A 58 21.63 6.49 2.67
CA ALA A 58 21.62 6.89 1.27
C ALA A 58 20.87 8.22 1.06
N ALA A 59 19.71 8.40 1.72
CA ALA A 59 18.94 9.63 1.65
C ALA A 59 19.71 10.84 2.20
N VAL A 60 20.43 10.69 3.32
CA VAL A 60 21.28 11.76 3.87
C VAL A 60 22.40 12.14 2.91
N PHE A 61 23.11 11.15 2.34
CA PHE A 61 24.18 11.42 1.38
C PHE A 61 23.66 12.06 0.09
N LEU A 62 22.54 11.56 -0.46
CA LEU A 62 21.92 12.13 -1.66
C LEU A 62 21.40 13.54 -1.41
N ALA A 63 20.77 13.79 -0.25
CA ALA A 63 20.32 15.12 0.12
C ALA A 63 21.50 16.09 0.29
N THR A 64 22.59 15.64 0.93
CA THR A 64 23.81 16.44 1.08
C THR A 64 24.44 16.76 -0.27
N ALA A 65 24.58 15.76 -1.15
CA ALA A 65 25.09 15.94 -2.49
C ALA A 65 24.22 16.92 -3.31
N TYR A 66 22.90 16.79 -3.24
CA TYR A 66 21.95 17.69 -3.88
C TYR A 66 22.13 19.15 -3.43
N LEU A 67 22.29 19.38 -2.12
CA LEU A 67 22.54 20.71 -1.57
C LEU A 67 23.87 21.29 -2.05
N LEU A 68 24.94 20.49 -2.04
CA LEU A 68 26.26 20.91 -2.53
C LEU A 68 26.25 21.24 -4.02
N LEU A 69 25.60 20.41 -4.85
CA LEU A 69 25.45 20.67 -6.28
C LEU A 69 24.63 21.94 -6.54
N THR A 70 23.56 22.15 -5.78
CA THR A 70 22.75 23.37 -5.89
C THR A 70 23.55 24.60 -5.48
N ALA A 71 24.32 24.53 -4.39
CA ALA A 71 25.19 25.62 -3.96
C ALA A 71 26.28 25.92 -5.00
N ALA A 72 26.89 24.89 -5.58
CA ALA A 72 27.86 25.04 -6.67
C ALA A 72 27.22 25.71 -7.90
N LEU A 73 26.01 25.32 -8.28
CA LEU A 73 25.28 25.94 -9.37
C LEU A 73 24.99 27.42 -9.09
N VAL A 74 24.54 27.76 -7.89
CA VAL A 74 24.34 29.15 -7.46
C VAL A 74 25.64 29.94 -7.53
N ALA A 75 26.75 29.37 -7.07
CA ALA A 75 28.06 30.02 -7.13
C ALA A 75 28.53 30.28 -8.57
N VAL A 76 28.30 29.34 -9.49
CA VAL A 76 28.63 29.55 -10.92
C VAL A 76 27.76 30.65 -11.52
N VAL A 77 26.46 30.66 -11.21
CA VAL A 77 25.55 31.72 -11.68
C VAL A 77 25.94 33.08 -11.10
N SER A 78 26.40 33.13 -9.84
CA SER A 78 26.76 34.41 -9.19
C SER A 78 27.96 35.08 -9.82
N VAL A 79 28.90 34.33 -10.40
CA VAL A 79 30.03 34.88 -11.17
C VAL A 79 29.54 35.73 -12.35
N THR A 80 28.43 35.37 -12.99
CA THR A 80 27.87 36.16 -14.10
C THR A 80 27.35 37.53 -13.66
N PHE A 81 27.07 37.69 -12.36
CA PHE A 81 26.57 38.92 -11.75
C PHE A 81 27.61 39.57 -10.82
N ALA A 82 28.89 39.18 -10.88
CA ALA A 82 29.93 39.54 -9.90
C ALA A 82 30.13 41.05 -9.66
N GLY A 83 29.67 41.92 -10.58
CA GLY A 83 29.69 43.38 -10.42
C GLY A 83 28.55 43.98 -9.60
N SER A 84 27.56 43.18 -9.18
CA SER A 84 26.41 43.64 -8.40
C SER A 84 26.50 43.17 -6.94
N PRO A 85 26.22 44.03 -5.94
CA PRO A 85 26.08 43.60 -4.54
C PRO A 85 25.03 42.49 -4.35
N TYR A 86 24.09 42.37 -5.29
CA TYR A 86 22.97 41.44 -5.26
C TYR A 86 23.20 40.18 -6.11
N ALA A 87 24.44 39.91 -6.53
CA ALA A 87 24.79 38.75 -7.37
C ALA A 87 24.25 37.43 -6.81
N TRP A 88 24.45 37.19 -5.52
CA TRP A 88 23.98 36.00 -4.83
C TRP A 88 22.45 35.92 -4.78
N PHE A 89 21.79 37.04 -4.51
CA PHE A 89 20.33 37.11 -4.44
C PHE A 89 19.69 36.70 -5.78
N TYR A 90 20.14 37.28 -6.90
CA TYR A 90 19.64 36.91 -8.22
C TYR A 90 19.94 35.45 -8.57
N SER A 91 21.11 34.95 -8.18
CA SER A 91 21.52 33.56 -8.44
C SER A 91 20.65 32.55 -7.71
N PHE A 92 20.37 32.79 -6.42
CA PHE A 92 19.43 31.96 -5.66
C PHE A 92 18.01 32.02 -6.22
N LEU A 93 17.57 33.20 -6.68
CA LEU A 93 16.25 33.36 -7.28
C LEU A 93 16.11 32.55 -8.58
N ILE A 94 17.10 32.63 -9.46
CA ILE A 94 17.12 31.91 -10.74
C ILE A 94 17.16 30.40 -10.51
N VAL A 95 18.13 29.92 -9.71
CA VAL A 95 18.28 28.49 -9.44
C VAL A 95 17.08 27.93 -8.67
N GLY A 96 16.55 28.69 -7.70
CA GLY A 96 15.35 28.33 -6.96
C GLY A 96 14.12 28.23 -7.87
N PHE A 97 13.97 29.15 -8.82
CA PHE A 97 12.87 29.09 -9.79
C PHE A 97 12.99 27.86 -10.71
N VAL A 98 14.20 27.51 -11.16
CA VAL A 98 14.43 26.28 -11.94
C VAL A 98 14.02 25.04 -11.13
N TRP A 99 14.43 24.93 -9.87
CA TRP A 99 14.01 23.83 -9.00
C TRP A 99 12.50 23.79 -8.76
N LEU A 100 11.86 24.95 -8.61
CA LEU A 100 10.41 25.06 -8.44
C LEU A 100 9.67 24.55 -9.68
N MET A 101 10.15 24.90 -10.88
CA MET A 101 9.55 24.41 -12.13
C MET A 101 9.69 22.89 -12.27
N ILE A 102 10.90 22.35 -12.03
CA ILE A 102 11.16 20.91 -12.12
C ILE A 102 10.32 20.15 -11.07
N GLY A 103 10.37 20.59 -9.81
CA GLY A 103 9.62 19.97 -8.71
C GLY A 103 8.11 20.10 -8.89
N GLY A 104 7.63 21.24 -9.40
CA GLY A 104 6.22 21.47 -9.71
C GLY A 104 5.72 20.53 -10.79
N ILE A 105 6.44 20.39 -11.91
CA ILE A 105 6.09 19.46 -12.98
C ILE A 105 6.11 18.01 -12.47
N ALA A 106 7.19 17.60 -11.79
CA ALA A 106 7.29 16.26 -11.23
C ALA A 106 6.16 15.97 -10.22
N GLY A 107 5.81 16.94 -9.37
CA GLY A 107 4.71 16.85 -8.41
C GLY A 107 3.34 16.72 -9.08
N ILE A 108 3.09 17.50 -10.14
CA ILE A 108 1.86 17.39 -10.94
C ILE A 108 1.78 16.02 -11.61
N LEU A 109 2.86 15.56 -12.23
CA LEU A 109 2.93 14.24 -12.87
C LEU A 109 2.73 13.11 -11.84
N ALA A 110 3.36 13.20 -10.67
CA ALA A 110 3.17 12.24 -9.59
C ALA A 110 1.72 12.23 -9.11
N LEU A 111 1.12 13.40 -8.90
CA LEU A 111 -0.28 13.51 -8.49
C LEU A 111 -1.24 12.98 -9.56
N HIS A 112 -0.96 13.24 -10.84
CA HIS A 112 -1.73 12.69 -11.96
C HIS A 112 -1.60 11.16 -12.00
N ARG A 113 -0.38 10.63 -11.87
CA ARG A 113 -0.13 9.19 -11.81
C ARG A 113 -0.84 8.54 -10.62
N PHE A 114 -0.81 9.16 -9.44
CA PHE A 114 -1.52 8.67 -8.25
C PHE A 114 -3.04 8.75 -8.40
N ARG A 115 -3.60 9.77 -9.07
CA ARG A 115 -5.04 9.85 -9.35
C ARG A 115 -5.48 8.85 -10.41
N GLU A 116 -4.65 8.60 -11.42
CA GLU A 116 -4.95 7.65 -12.49
C GLU A 116 -4.73 6.20 -12.09
N HIS A 117 -3.70 5.91 -11.31
CA HIS A 117 -3.35 4.54 -10.96
C HIS A 117 -3.78 4.16 -9.55
N GLY A 118 -4.00 5.15 -8.67
CA GLY A 118 -4.34 4.91 -7.27
C GLY A 118 -3.24 4.16 -6.55
N PHE A 119 -2.97 4.48 -5.29
CA PHE A 119 -2.31 3.50 -4.42
C PHE A 119 -3.22 2.28 -4.15
N PHE A 120 -4.46 2.32 -4.66
CA PHE A 120 -5.49 1.31 -4.50
C PHE A 120 -5.92 0.75 -5.87
N PRO A 121 -5.88 -0.58 -6.06
CA PRO A 121 -6.34 -1.21 -7.29
C PRO A 121 -7.80 -0.87 -7.55
N LYS A 122 -8.06 -0.08 -8.62
CA LYS A 122 -9.40 0.40 -9.00
C LYS A 122 -10.42 -0.74 -9.12
N ARG A 123 -10.00 -1.89 -9.67
CA ARG A 123 -10.80 -3.12 -9.76
C ARG A 123 -11.31 -3.60 -8.40
N THR A 124 -10.44 -3.63 -7.38
CA THR A 124 -10.81 -4.11 -6.04
C THR A 124 -11.77 -3.15 -5.35
N VAL A 125 -11.62 -1.85 -5.55
CA VAL A 125 -12.52 -0.83 -5.00
C VAL A 125 -13.89 -0.85 -5.68
N GLU A 126 -13.96 -1.07 -6.99
CA GLU A 126 -15.23 -1.23 -7.70
C GLU A 126 -15.99 -2.47 -7.26
N VAL A 127 -15.30 -3.61 -7.11
CA VAL A 127 -15.92 -4.85 -6.62
C VAL A 127 -16.42 -4.68 -5.18
N LEU A 128 -15.64 -4.05 -4.29
CA LEU A 128 -16.09 -3.77 -2.91
C LEU A 128 -17.30 -2.83 -2.85
N LYS A 129 -17.40 -1.87 -3.77
CA LYS A 129 -18.57 -0.98 -3.87
C LYS A 129 -19.80 -1.73 -4.38
N ALA A 130 -19.64 -2.62 -5.36
CA ALA A 130 -20.70 -3.46 -5.88
C ALA A 130 -21.23 -4.42 -4.80
N ASP A 131 -20.34 -5.06 -4.04
CA ASP A 131 -20.71 -5.96 -2.94
C ASP A 131 -21.46 -5.21 -1.83
N LYS A 132 -21.01 -4.00 -1.47
CA LYS A 132 -21.72 -3.17 -0.48
C LYS A 132 -23.12 -2.77 -0.96
N ALA A 133 -23.26 -2.40 -2.23
CA ALA A 133 -24.54 -2.02 -2.81
C ALA A 133 -25.52 -3.21 -2.88
N TRP A 134 -25.02 -4.40 -3.20
CA TRP A 134 -25.81 -5.63 -3.19
C TRP A 134 -26.30 -5.98 -1.78
N ILE A 135 -25.41 -5.94 -0.78
CA ILE A 135 -25.77 -6.21 0.63
C ILE A 135 -26.81 -5.21 1.14
N GLN A 136 -26.69 -3.91 0.79
CA GLN A 136 -27.66 -2.90 1.20
C GLN A 136 -29.03 -3.08 0.54
N ASN A 137 -29.08 -3.55 -0.70
CA ASN A 137 -30.33 -3.84 -1.38
C ASN A 137 -30.98 -5.12 -0.85
N GLU A 138 -30.19 -6.14 -0.51
CA GLU A 138 -30.71 -7.38 0.09
C GLU A 138 -31.32 -7.12 1.47
N LEU A 139 -30.64 -6.34 2.32
CA LEU A 139 -31.14 -5.95 3.64
C LEU A 139 -32.39 -5.05 3.59
N ARG A 140 -32.58 -4.32 2.49
CA ARG A 140 -33.77 -3.49 2.26
C ARG A 140 -34.91 -4.28 1.61
N GLY A 141 -34.61 -5.37 0.91
CA GLY A 141 -35.58 -6.30 0.33
C GLY A 141 -36.11 -7.36 1.30
N SER A 142 -35.45 -7.55 2.45
CA SER A 142 -35.82 -8.51 3.50
C SER A 142 -36.62 -7.91 4.68
N VAL A 143 -37.18 -6.70 4.54
CA VAL A 143 -38.10 -6.05 5.50
C VAL A 143 -39.40 -5.72 4.78
#